data_AF-A0A538K6Z6-F1
#
_entry.id   AF-A0A538K6Z6-F1
#
_cell.length_a   1.000
_cell.length_b   1.000
_cell.length_c   1.000
_cell.angle_alpha   90.00
_cell.angle_beta   90.00
_cell.angle_gamma   90.00
#
_symmetry.space_group_name_H-M   'P 1'
#
loop_
_entity.id
_entity.type
_entity.pdbx_description
1 polymer ?
#
loop_
_entity_poly.entity_id
_entity_poly.type
_entity_poly.pdbx_seq_one_letter_code
_entity_poly.pdbx_strand_id
1 'polypeptide(L)'
;MAPAVVRPDRSCHTFRARIPAQPKRCVSPNPTIAVDASNGPRSGRVYVVWGSTSLNQSQDVYAAAFDPDLRPLLGVGHLKQVNPAEGFPGPDQFLPTAAVDQSSGDLWACYYQTLGRSHRRARFTCTMSQDGAKTWLPTVAVTTVPSDESRKPANVANGYGDYEGVAATGDGALATWTDGRQLKRLGEEIYSARLGVRERR
;
A
#
# COMPACT_ATOMS: atom_id res chain seq x y z
N MET A 1 -20.21 -12.64 8.23
CA MET A 1 -18.87 -12.36 8.75
C MET A 1 -18.97 -11.20 9.72
N ALA A 2 -18.46 -11.34 10.95
CA ALA A 2 -18.39 -10.23 11.89
C ALA A 2 -17.26 -9.26 11.45
N PRO A 3 -17.45 -7.94 11.54
CA PRO A 3 -16.40 -6.98 11.21
C PRO A 3 -15.21 -7.14 12.16
N ALA A 4 -13.99 -6.90 11.67
CA ALA A 4 -12.80 -6.81 12.51
C ALA A 4 -13.04 -5.74 13.59
N VAL A 5 -12.93 -6.13 14.86
CA VAL A 5 -13.06 -5.20 15.98
C VAL A 5 -11.75 -4.42 16.08
N VAL A 6 -11.72 -3.22 15.52
CA VAL A 6 -10.66 -2.25 15.80
C VAL A 6 -10.74 -1.92 17.28
N ARG A 7 -9.84 -2.48 18.09
CA ARG A 7 -9.73 -2.09 19.49
C ARG A 7 -9.32 -0.61 19.49
N PRO A 8 -10.09 0.29 20.11
CA PRO A 8 -9.68 1.68 20.25
C PRO A 8 -8.43 1.70 21.13
N ASP A 9 -7.27 1.82 20.52
CA ASP A 9 -6.10 2.31 21.24
C ASP A 9 -6.44 3.75 21.63
N ARG A 10 -6.40 4.04 22.95
CA ARG A 10 -6.73 5.36 23.53
C ARG A 10 -5.98 6.54 22.89
N SER A 11 -4.95 6.27 22.10
CA SER A 11 -4.09 7.24 21.42
C SER A 11 -4.34 7.39 19.91
N CYS A 12 -5.12 6.51 19.28
CA CYS A 12 -5.47 6.58 17.87
C CYS A 12 -6.96 6.92 17.74
N HIS A 13 -7.31 8.03 17.08
CA HIS A 13 -8.70 8.35 16.76
C HIS A 13 -9.32 7.25 15.87
N THR A 14 -10.66 7.13 15.91
CA THR A 14 -11.43 6.02 15.33
C THR A 14 -11.00 5.69 13.89
N PHE A 15 -10.85 4.38 13.59
CA PHE A 15 -10.37 3.78 12.32
C PHE A 15 -8.86 3.86 12.05
N ARG A 16 -8.06 4.37 12.98
CA ARG A 16 -6.59 4.30 12.90
C ARG A 16 -6.05 3.18 13.77
N ALA A 17 -4.92 2.60 13.37
CA ALA A 17 -4.24 1.56 14.11
C ALA A 17 -2.82 1.98 14.50
N ARG A 18 -2.39 1.56 15.69
CA ARG A 18 -0.99 1.70 16.11
C ARG A 18 -0.23 0.46 15.66
N ILE A 19 0.84 0.66 14.87
CA ILE A 19 1.75 -0.41 14.46
C ILE A 19 3.16 -0.18 15.01
N PRO A 20 3.99 -1.22 15.21
CA PRO A 20 5.34 -1.06 15.75
C PRO A 20 6.26 -0.18 14.91
N ALA A 21 6.10 -0.17 13.58
CA ALA A 21 6.86 0.68 12.66
C ALA A 21 6.52 2.17 12.77
N GLN A 22 5.28 2.52 13.13
CA GLN A 22 4.79 3.90 13.25
C GLN A 22 4.14 4.14 14.63
N PRO A 23 4.95 4.10 15.71
CA PRO A 23 4.44 3.99 17.07
C PRO A 23 3.89 5.30 17.65
N LYS A 24 3.74 6.40 16.89
CA LYS A 24 3.17 7.66 17.42
C LYS A 24 2.05 8.23 16.57
N ARG A 25 2.19 8.21 15.24
CA ARG A 25 1.23 8.82 14.30
C ARG A 25 -0.02 7.97 14.02
N CYS A 26 0.04 6.68 14.35
CA CYS A 26 -0.90 5.65 13.89
C CYS A 26 -0.91 5.56 12.35
N VAL A 27 -1.54 4.53 11.79
CA VAL A 27 -1.79 4.40 10.35
C VAL A 27 -3.29 4.47 10.12
N SER A 28 -3.68 5.13 9.03
CA SER A 28 -5.08 5.32 8.62
C SER A 28 -5.37 4.54 7.34
N PRO A 29 -6.63 4.54 6.87
CA PRO A 29 -6.96 3.90 5.61
C PRO A 29 -6.30 4.49 4.36
N ASN A 30 -5.93 5.78 4.38
CA ASN A 30 -5.23 6.46 3.26
C ASN A 30 -5.77 6.04 1.88
N PRO A 31 -7.07 6.27 1.59
CA PRO A 31 -7.67 5.81 0.35
C PRO A 31 -7.09 6.56 -0.85
N THR A 32 -6.84 5.82 -1.93
CA THR A 32 -6.31 6.32 -3.19
C THR A 32 -7.31 5.97 -4.29
N ILE A 33 -7.46 6.87 -5.26
CA ILE A 33 -8.35 6.64 -6.40
C ILE A 33 -7.48 6.62 -7.65
N ALA A 34 -7.62 5.57 -8.45
CA ALA A 34 -6.98 5.46 -9.76
C ALA A 34 -8.04 5.20 -10.82
N VAL A 35 -7.95 5.88 -11.97
CA VAL A 35 -8.90 5.73 -13.07
C VAL A 35 -8.17 5.15 -14.27
N ASP A 36 -8.74 4.12 -14.86
CA ASP A 36 -8.30 3.58 -16.14
C ASP A 36 -8.85 4.47 -17.26
N ALA A 37 -8.00 5.32 -17.83
CA ALA A 37 -8.27 6.11 -19.03
C ALA A 37 -7.50 5.54 -20.25
N SER A 38 -7.08 4.28 -20.19
CA SER A 38 -6.51 3.59 -21.35
C SER A 38 -7.58 3.37 -22.42
N ASN A 39 -7.14 2.97 -23.61
CA ASN A 39 -8.03 2.50 -24.68
C ASN A 39 -8.40 1.00 -24.52
N GLY A 40 -8.10 0.41 -23.37
CA GLY A 40 -8.30 -1.01 -23.09
C GLY A 40 -9.75 -1.37 -22.73
N PRO A 41 -10.03 -2.67 -22.52
CA PRO A 41 -11.38 -3.17 -22.22
C PRO A 41 -11.93 -2.71 -20.86
N ARG A 42 -11.11 -2.03 -20.05
CA ARG A 42 -11.45 -1.52 -18.71
C ARG A 42 -11.51 0.01 -18.68
N SER A 43 -11.46 0.68 -19.84
CA SER A 43 -11.56 2.14 -19.93
C SER A 43 -12.76 2.70 -19.15
N GLY A 44 -12.53 3.77 -18.40
CA GLY A 44 -13.46 4.41 -17.48
C GLY A 44 -13.60 3.70 -16.11
N ARG A 45 -12.91 2.58 -15.87
CA ARG A 45 -12.97 1.90 -14.57
C ARG A 45 -12.32 2.74 -13.48
N VAL A 46 -13.01 2.86 -12.35
CA VAL A 46 -12.52 3.54 -11.16
C VAL A 46 -12.09 2.50 -10.13
N TYR A 47 -10.87 2.62 -9.62
CA TYR A 47 -10.34 1.80 -8.55
C TYR A 47 -10.17 2.63 -7.29
N VAL A 48 -10.54 2.05 -6.15
CA VAL A 48 -10.23 2.60 -4.83
C VAL A 48 -9.34 1.61 -4.11
N VAL A 49 -8.16 2.05 -3.65
CA VAL A 49 -7.21 1.23 -2.88
C VAL A 49 -7.02 1.86 -1.51
N TRP A 50 -7.15 1.09 -0.44
CA TRP A 50 -7.11 1.59 0.94
C TRP A 50 -6.52 0.56 1.92
N GLY A 51 -6.00 1.05 3.04
CA GLY A 51 -5.59 0.25 4.18
C GLY A 51 -6.77 -0.01 5.14
N SER A 52 -6.81 -1.18 5.77
CA SER A 52 -7.74 -1.44 6.87
C SER A 52 -7.17 -2.49 7.81
N THR A 53 -7.62 -2.47 9.05
CA THR A 53 -7.36 -3.56 9.99
C THR A 53 -8.10 -4.81 9.53
N SER A 54 -7.38 -5.92 9.41
CA SER A 54 -7.91 -7.20 8.98
C SER A 54 -8.42 -8.04 10.16
N LEU A 55 -8.99 -9.22 9.88
CA LEU A 55 -9.47 -10.13 10.92
C LEU A 55 -8.35 -10.67 11.82
N ASN A 56 -7.11 -10.77 11.31
CA ASN A 56 -5.95 -11.20 12.09
C ASN A 56 -5.33 -10.03 12.91
N GLN A 57 -5.95 -8.84 12.88
CA GLN A 57 -5.51 -7.60 13.54
C GLN A 57 -4.24 -6.95 12.96
N SER A 58 -3.64 -7.49 11.90
CA SER A 58 -2.67 -6.74 11.09
C SER A 58 -3.38 -5.65 10.30
N GLN A 59 -2.60 -4.68 9.84
CA GLN A 59 -3.05 -3.79 8.77
C GLN A 59 -2.83 -4.48 7.42
N ASP A 60 -3.82 -4.41 6.55
CA ASP A 60 -3.80 -4.96 5.20
C ASP A 60 -4.24 -3.89 4.19
N VAL A 61 -3.93 -4.11 2.90
CA VAL A 61 -4.35 -3.24 1.80
C VAL A 61 -5.42 -3.94 0.97
N TYR A 62 -6.47 -3.21 0.63
CA TYR A 62 -7.62 -3.69 -0.10
C TYR A 62 -7.90 -2.83 -1.33
N ALA A 63 -8.62 -3.39 -2.29
CA ALA A 63 -9.07 -2.72 -3.50
C ALA A 63 -10.57 -2.95 -3.76
N ALA A 64 -11.19 -1.98 -4.40
CA ALA A 64 -12.52 -2.05 -4.97
C ALA A 64 -12.46 -1.48 -6.38
N ALA A 65 -13.34 -1.95 -7.25
CA ALA A 65 -13.44 -1.48 -8.61
C ALA A 65 -14.89 -1.14 -8.92
N PHE A 66 -15.09 -0.08 -9.68
CA PHE A 66 -16.40 0.46 -10.06
C PHE A 66 -16.45 0.72 -11.56
N ASP A 67 -17.63 0.65 -12.14
CA ASP A 67 -17.88 1.11 -13.50
C ASP A 67 -17.83 2.66 -13.58
N PRO A 68 -17.91 3.26 -14.78
CA PRO A 68 -17.89 4.72 -14.94
C PRO A 68 -19.06 5.44 -14.24
N ASP A 69 -20.17 4.74 -13.98
CA ASP A 69 -21.33 5.25 -13.23
C ASP A 69 -21.19 5.02 -11.71
N LEU A 70 -20.00 4.60 -11.25
CA LEU A 70 -19.67 4.25 -9.87
C LEU A 70 -20.49 3.07 -9.29
N ARG A 71 -21.03 2.20 -10.14
CA ARG A 71 -21.63 0.94 -9.67
C ARG A 71 -20.51 -0.03 -9.31
N PRO A 72 -20.61 -0.71 -8.16
CA PRO A 72 -19.56 -1.60 -7.71
C PRO A 72 -19.44 -2.83 -8.60
N LEU A 73 -18.23 -3.11 -9.05
CA LEU A 73 -17.86 -4.31 -9.81
C LEU A 73 -17.14 -5.33 -8.92
N LEU A 74 -16.33 -4.85 -7.97
CA LEU A 74 -15.53 -5.66 -7.03
C LEU A 74 -15.37 -4.92 -5.70
N GLY A 75 -15.15 -5.65 -4.61
CA GLY A 75 -14.77 -5.07 -3.31
C GLY A 75 -15.93 -4.61 -2.43
N VAL A 76 -17.18 -4.59 -2.93
CA VAL A 76 -18.37 -4.26 -2.14
C VAL A 76 -19.05 -5.55 -1.69
N GLY A 77 -18.93 -5.89 -0.40
CA GLY A 77 -19.43 -7.12 0.21
C GLY A 77 -18.40 -8.25 0.33
N HIS A 78 -17.39 -8.28 -0.55
CA HIS A 78 -16.24 -9.18 -0.46
C HIS A 78 -14.95 -8.40 -0.69
N LEU A 79 -14.17 -8.20 0.38
CA LEU A 79 -12.90 -7.48 0.34
C LEU A 79 -11.95 -8.15 -0.68
N LYS A 80 -11.33 -7.34 -1.55
CA LYS A 80 -10.25 -7.80 -2.43
C LYS A 80 -8.93 -7.34 -1.85
N GLN A 81 -8.20 -8.28 -1.24
CA GLN A 81 -6.91 -8.00 -0.65
C GLN A 81 -5.84 -7.84 -1.74
N VAL A 82 -5.02 -6.81 -1.60
CA VAL A 82 -3.91 -6.48 -2.52
C VAL A 82 -2.65 -7.23 -2.10
N ASN A 83 -2.36 -7.25 -0.81
CA ASN A 83 -1.26 -8.02 -0.26
C ASN A 83 -1.59 -9.52 -0.21
N PRO A 84 -0.57 -10.39 -0.19
CA PRO A 84 -0.78 -11.82 0.03
C PRO A 84 -1.51 -12.10 1.35
N ALA A 85 -2.30 -13.16 1.39
CA ALA A 85 -2.89 -13.64 2.62
C ALA A 85 -1.78 -14.17 3.55
N GLU A 86 -1.66 -13.59 4.74
CA GLU A 86 -0.60 -13.90 5.70
C GLU A 86 -1.19 -14.45 7.01
N GLY A 87 -0.42 -15.32 7.67
CA GLY A 87 -0.81 -15.93 8.95
C GLY A 87 -0.82 -14.95 10.12
N PHE A 88 -1.05 -15.45 11.34
CA PHE A 88 -1.01 -14.64 12.56
C PHE A 88 0.22 -14.97 13.43
N PRO A 89 1.00 -13.97 13.89
CA PRO A 89 0.98 -12.57 13.47
C PRO A 89 1.62 -12.40 12.08
N GLY A 90 0.91 -11.69 11.19
CA GLY A 90 1.39 -11.30 9.87
C GLY A 90 2.03 -9.91 9.92
N PRO A 91 2.80 -9.49 8.91
CA PRO A 91 3.26 -8.12 8.82
C PRO A 91 2.09 -7.14 8.65
N ASP A 92 2.28 -5.92 9.11
CA ASP A 92 1.40 -4.80 8.76
C ASP A 92 1.76 -4.25 7.37
N GLN A 93 0.75 -4.07 6.53
CA GLN A 93 0.78 -3.26 5.32
C GLN A 93 0.02 -1.95 5.51
N PHE A 94 0.65 -0.82 5.18
CA PHE A 94 0.13 0.50 5.51
C PHE A 94 0.54 1.54 4.46
N LEU A 95 -0.17 2.66 4.44
CA LEU A 95 0.08 3.79 3.55
C LEU A 95 0.12 3.35 2.07
N PRO A 96 -1.02 2.87 1.53
CA PRO A 96 -1.07 2.45 0.14
C PRO A 96 -1.14 3.65 -0.82
N THR A 97 -0.65 3.43 -2.03
CA THR A 97 -0.81 4.30 -3.21
C THR A 97 -1.10 3.42 -4.44
N ALA A 98 -1.84 3.94 -5.42
CA ALA A 98 -2.13 3.19 -6.64
C ALA A 98 -2.16 4.09 -7.89
N ALA A 99 -1.86 3.49 -9.04
CA ALA A 99 -1.96 4.15 -10.35
C ALA A 99 -2.25 3.13 -11.45
N VAL A 100 -2.99 3.55 -12.47
CA VAL A 100 -3.20 2.73 -13.68
C VAL A 100 -2.18 3.13 -14.74
N ASP A 101 -1.52 2.14 -15.33
CA ASP A 101 -0.75 2.32 -16.56
C ASP A 101 -1.72 2.57 -17.71
N GLN A 102 -1.75 3.80 -18.21
CA GLN A 102 -2.70 4.23 -19.23
C GLN A 102 -2.43 3.61 -20.61
N SER A 103 -1.30 2.93 -20.80
CA SER A 103 -1.01 2.21 -22.05
C SER A 103 -1.62 0.81 -22.09
N SER A 104 -1.80 0.18 -20.92
CA SER A 104 -2.21 -1.24 -20.79
C SER A 104 -3.52 -1.44 -20.01
N GLY A 105 -3.90 -0.47 -19.17
CA GLY A 105 -4.99 -0.60 -18.20
C GLY A 105 -4.60 -1.42 -16.96
N ASP A 106 -3.32 -1.75 -16.79
CA ASP A 106 -2.84 -2.49 -15.62
C ASP A 106 -2.77 -1.58 -14.38
N LEU A 107 -3.26 -2.10 -13.25
CA LEU A 107 -3.32 -1.37 -11.99
C LEU A 107 -2.11 -1.71 -11.14
N TRP A 108 -1.29 -0.71 -10.81
CA TRP A 108 -0.22 -0.82 -9.82
C TRP A 108 -0.72 -0.38 -8.46
N ALA A 109 -0.33 -1.11 -7.41
CA ALA A 109 -0.53 -0.72 -6.04
C ALA A 109 0.78 -0.92 -5.26
N CYS A 110 1.13 0.07 -4.45
CA CYS A 110 2.30 0.05 -3.59
C CYS A 110 1.90 0.40 -2.16
N TYR A 111 2.68 -0.07 -1.19
CA TYR A 111 2.47 0.14 0.23
C TYR A 111 3.76 -0.17 0.99
N TYR A 112 3.85 0.26 2.25
CA TYR A 112 4.88 -0.26 3.15
C TYR A 112 4.48 -1.61 3.69
N GLN A 113 5.43 -2.54 3.78
CA GLN A 113 5.27 -3.82 4.46
C GLN A 113 6.29 -3.95 5.58
N THR A 114 5.83 -4.22 6.80
CA THR A 114 6.72 -4.46 7.95
C THR A 114 7.48 -5.78 7.82
N LEU A 115 8.63 -5.87 8.49
CA LEU A 115 9.56 -7.00 8.39
C LEU A 115 10.01 -7.52 9.75
N GLY A 116 10.19 -8.83 9.80
CA GLY A 116 10.77 -9.54 10.94
C GLY A 116 9.87 -9.50 12.17
N ARG A 117 10.30 -10.20 13.22
CA ARG A 117 9.48 -10.43 14.43
C ARG A 117 9.10 -9.17 15.21
N SER A 118 9.84 -8.07 15.05
CA SER A 118 9.55 -6.82 15.76
C SER A 118 8.60 -5.90 15.01
N HIS A 119 8.38 -6.12 13.70
CA HIS A 119 7.55 -5.29 12.83
C HIS A 119 7.91 -3.79 12.82
N ARG A 120 9.11 -3.41 13.30
CA ARG A 120 9.56 -2.01 13.38
C ARG A 120 10.13 -1.47 12.08
N ARG A 121 10.65 -2.38 11.26
CA ARG A 121 11.28 -2.06 9.98
C ARG A 121 10.29 -2.30 8.87
N ALA A 122 10.28 -1.46 7.84
CA ALA A 122 9.42 -1.64 6.68
C ALA A 122 10.15 -1.43 5.36
N ARG A 123 9.65 -2.04 4.30
CA ARG A 123 10.05 -1.76 2.91
C ARG A 123 8.85 -1.29 2.12
N PHE A 124 9.07 -0.29 1.28
CA PHE A 124 8.11 0.03 0.24
C PHE A 124 8.09 -1.10 -0.79
N THR A 125 6.89 -1.58 -1.09
CA THR A 125 6.62 -2.83 -1.81
C THR A 125 5.48 -2.56 -2.78
N CYS A 126 5.57 -3.12 -3.98
CA CYS A 126 4.55 -2.94 -5.01
C CYS A 126 4.09 -4.27 -5.57
N THR A 127 2.87 -4.27 -6.12
CA THR A 127 2.30 -5.33 -6.93
C THR A 127 1.47 -4.71 -8.05
N MET A 128 1.05 -5.55 -9.00
CA MET A 128 0.25 -5.14 -10.16
C MET A 128 -0.88 -6.15 -10.38
N SER A 129 -2.02 -5.63 -10.85
CA SER A 129 -3.17 -6.41 -11.30
C SER A 129 -3.43 -6.17 -12.78
N GLN A 130 -3.55 -7.26 -13.54
CA GLN A 130 -3.81 -7.25 -14.98
C GLN A 130 -5.27 -7.57 -15.34
N ASP A 131 -6.12 -7.81 -14.34
CA ASP A 131 -7.50 -8.29 -14.53
C ASP A 131 -8.55 -7.41 -13.82
N GLY A 132 -8.14 -6.18 -13.50
CA GLY A 132 -8.99 -5.15 -12.91
C GLY A 132 -9.20 -5.36 -11.42
N ALA A 133 -8.11 -5.60 -10.68
CA ALA A 133 -8.06 -5.83 -9.24
C ALA A 133 -8.73 -7.14 -8.76
N LYS A 134 -8.92 -8.14 -9.64
CA LYS A 134 -9.45 -9.45 -9.22
C LYS A 134 -8.36 -10.31 -8.62
N THR A 135 -7.17 -10.28 -9.22
CA THR A 135 -5.96 -10.96 -8.76
C THR A 135 -4.76 -10.02 -8.81
N TRP A 136 -3.72 -10.36 -8.04
CA TRP A 136 -2.50 -9.58 -7.89
C TRP A 136 -1.28 -10.46 -8.13
N LEU A 137 -0.28 -9.91 -8.82
CA LEU A 137 0.99 -10.58 -9.03
C LEU A 137 1.80 -10.68 -7.72
N PRO A 138 2.84 -11.53 -7.67
CA PRO A 138 3.77 -11.55 -6.54
C PRO A 138 4.35 -10.15 -6.27
N THR A 139 4.40 -9.79 -4.99
CA THR A 139 4.90 -8.49 -4.55
C THR A 139 6.40 -8.34 -4.79
N VAL A 140 6.82 -7.14 -5.17
CA VAL A 140 8.23 -6.77 -5.37
C VAL A 140 8.60 -5.66 -4.40
N ALA A 141 9.61 -5.90 -3.56
CA ALA A 141 10.18 -4.85 -2.74
C ALA A 141 10.91 -3.84 -3.63
N VAL A 142 10.58 -2.55 -3.48
CA VAL A 142 11.21 -1.44 -4.23
C VAL A 142 12.65 -1.22 -3.77
N THR A 143 12.96 -1.63 -2.53
CA THR A 143 14.26 -1.43 -1.90
C THR A 143 14.85 -2.72 -1.36
N THR A 144 16.17 -2.83 -1.42
CA THR A 144 16.95 -3.89 -0.78
C THR A 144 17.20 -3.62 0.72
N VAL A 145 17.12 -2.37 1.16
CA VAL A 145 17.36 -1.96 2.55
C VAL A 145 16.05 -1.44 3.17
N PRO A 146 15.60 -1.96 4.32
CA PRO A 146 14.41 -1.44 4.99
C PRO A 146 14.68 -0.14 5.74
N SER A 147 13.64 0.68 5.88
CA SER A 147 13.62 1.83 6.79
C SER A 147 13.16 1.41 8.21
N ASP A 148 13.50 2.20 9.22
CA ASP A 148 13.07 2.09 10.62
C ASP A 148 12.77 3.48 11.20
N GLU A 149 11.54 3.97 11.02
CA GLU A 149 11.10 5.27 11.57
C GLU A 149 10.65 5.19 13.03
N SER A 150 10.82 4.03 13.68
CA SER A 150 10.31 3.79 15.04
C SER A 150 11.19 4.39 16.14
N ARG A 151 12.34 4.99 15.80
CA ARG A 151 13.35 5.49 16.75
C ARG A 151 14.15 6.68 16.22
N LYS A 152 14.72 7.46 17.15
CA LYS A 152 15.63 8.57 16.83
C LYS A 152 16.84 8.09 15.99
N PRO A 153 17.35 8.91 15.07
CA PRO A 153 17.01 10.32 14.86
C PRO A 153 15.82 10.58 13.92
N ALA A 154 15.03 9.56 13.55
CA ALA A 154 13.79 9.76 12.79
C ALA A 154 12.84 10.73 13.51
N ASN A 155 11.99 11.41 12.75
CA ASN A 155 10.85 12.15 13.29
C ASN A 155 9.78 11.15 13.69
N VAL A 156 9.97 10.49 14.83
CA VAL A 156 9.07 9.45 15.33
C VAL A 156 7.62 9.97 15.48
N ALA A 157 7.42 11.28 15.66
CA ALA A 157 6.09 11.89 15.69
C ALA A 157 5.40 11.86 14.32
N ASN A 158 6.16 12.01 13.22
CA ASN A 158 5.66 11.90 11.86
C ASN A 158 5.76 10.48 11.27
N GLY A 159 6.65 9.62 11.78
CA GLY A 159 6.87 8.27 11.26
C GLY A 159 7.17 8.26 9.76
N TYR A 160 6.52 7.37 9.01
CA TYR A 160 6.65 7.29 7.55
C TYR A 160 5.91 8.42 6.80
N GLY A 161 5.14 9.26 7.49
CA GLY A 161 4.31 10.31 6.86
C GLY A 161 3.08 9.73 6.15
N ASP A 162 2.61 10.44 5.13
CA ASP A 162 1.60 10.00 4.12
C ASP A 162 2.02 10.58 2.74
N TYR A 163 3.30 10.40 2.38
CA TYR A 163 3.93 11.04 1.22
C TYR A 163 4.31 10.06 0.10
N GLU A 164 3.87 8.82 0.22
CA GLU A 164 4.06 7.79 -0.78
C GLU A 164 3.31 8.08 -2.08
N GLY A 165 3.85 7.59 -3.19
CA GLY A 165 3.26 7.77 -4.50
C GLY A 165 3.72 6.69 -5.47
N VAL A 166 2.90 6.45 -6.49
CA VAL A 166 3.27 5.64 -7.63
C VAL A 166 2.71 6.26 -8.91
N ALA A 167 3.54 6.34 -9.94
CA ALA A 167 3.11 6.61 -11.30
C ALA A 167 3.36 5.37 -12.15
N ALA A 168 2.42 5.01 -13.03
CA ALA A 168 2.53 3.84 -13.89
C ALA A 168 2.66 4.26 -15.36
N THR A 169 3.50 3.54 -16.09
CA THR A 169 3.90 3.78 -17.48
C THR A 169 4.00 2.45 -18.22
N GLY A 170 4.02 2.45 -19.55
CA GLY A 170 4.09 1.22 -20.34
C GLY A 170 5.29 0.31 -20.07
N ASP A 171 6.39 0.85 -19.53
CA ASP A 171 7.56 0.04 -19.13
C ASP A 171 7.67 -0.19 -17.62
N GLY A 172 6.59 0.07 -16.87
CA GLY A 172 6.45 -0.24 -15.43
C GLY A 172 6.10 0.97 -14.58
N ALA A 173 6.49 0.96 -13.30
CA ALA A 173 6.09 1.97 -12.33
C ALA A 173 7.27 2.77 -11.77
N LEU A 174 7.05 4.06 -11.50
CA LEU A 174 7.93 4.91 -10.71
C LEU A 174 7.32 5.08 -9.32
N ALA A 175 7.94 4.49 -8.31
CA ALA A 175 7.53 4.56 -6.92
C ALA A 175 8.28 5.68 -6.18
N THR A 176 7.61 6.37 -5.26
CA THR A 176 8.18 7.39 -4.36
C THR A 176 7.76 7.12 -2.92
N TRP A 177 8.69 7.21 -1.96
CA TRP A 177 8.40 6.87 -0.55
C TRP A 177 9.37 7.56 0.44
N THR A 178 8.91 7.78 1.67
CA THR A 178 9.74 8.20 2.82
C THR A 178 10.67 7.06 3.28
N ASP A 179 11.95 7.36 3.49
CA ASP A 179 12.92 6.34 3.92
C ASP A 179 14.07 6.89 4.78
N GLY A 180 14.20 6.30 5.96
CA GLY A 180 15.24 6.57 6.93
C GLY A 180 16.49 5.67 6.86
N ARG A 181 16.75 4.94 5.77
CA ARG A 181 17.94 4.07 5.70
C ARG A 181 19.28 4.81 5.90
N GLN A 182 19.31 6.13 5.67
CA GLN A 182 20.49 6.99 5.87
C GLN A 182 20.28 8.08 6.93
N LEU A 183 19.38 7.84 7.90
CA LEU A 183 18.95 8.79 8.93
C LEU A 183 20.06 9.61 9.58
N LYS A 184 21.21 9.00 9.91
CA LYS A 184 22.32 9.71 10.56
C LYS A 184 22.99 10.76 9.66
N ARG A 185 22.95 10.55 8.35
CA ARG A 185 23.69 11.35 7.36
C ARG A 185 22.79 12.35 6.66
N LEU A 186 21.57 11.95 6.32
CA LEU A 186 20.64 12.74 5.51
C LEU A 186 19.39 13.15 6.27
N GLY A 187 19.07 12.52 7.40
CA GLY A 187 17.73 12.59 7.97
C GLY A 187 16.75 11.68 7.23
N GLU A 188 15.45 11.91 7.44
CA GLU A 188 14.38 11.26 6.68
C GLU A 188 14.28 11.93 5.31
N GLU A 189 14.27 11.13 4.25
CA GLU A 189 14.28 11.62 2.88
C GLU A 189 13.21 10.93 2.04
N ILE A 190 12.83 11.56 0.93
CA ILE A 190 11.98 10.94 -0.10
C ILE A 190 12.87 10.29 -1.15
N TYR A 191 12.68 8.99 -1.36
CA TYR A 191 13.37 8.22 -2.38
C TYR A 191 12.43 7.89 -3.53
N SER A 192 13.01 7.65 -4.71
CA SER A 192 12.28 7.14 -5.86
C SER A 192 13.01 6.01 -6.56
N ALA A 193 12.28 5.06 -7.14
CA ALA A 193 12.86 3.99 -7.95
C ALA A 193 11.87 3.48 -8.99
N ARG A 194 12.41 3.02 -10.13
CA ARG A 194 11.63 2.38 -11.19
C ARG A 194 11.53 0.87 -10.94
N LEU A 195 10.32 0.35 -11.09
CA LEU A 195 10.01 -1.08 -11.18
C LEU A 195 9.69 -1.39 -12.65
N GLY A 196 10.46 -2.26 -13.28
CA GLY A 196 10.17 -2.70 -14.64
C GLY A 196 9.09 -3.78 -14.68
N VAL A 197 8.32 -3.83 -15.77
CA VAL A 197 7.54 -5.02 -16.12
C VAL A 197 8.54 -6.09 -16.58
N ARG A 198 8.62 -7.25 -15.92
CA ARG A 198 9.42 -8.36 -16.47
C ARG A 198 8.77 -8.81 -17.77
N GLU A 199 9.52 -8.79 -18.87
CA GLU A 199 9.08 -9.40 -20.13
C GLU A 199 8.70 -10.86 -19.88
N ARG A 200 7.51 -11.25 -20.34
CA ARG A 200 7.13 -12.66 -20.43
C ARG A 200 8.09 -13.31 -21.43
N ARG A 201 8.95 -14.21 -20.97
CA ARG A 201 9.60 -15.21 -21.84
C ARG A 201 8.61 -16.32 -22.16
#